data_AF-A0A4P1RW68-F1
#
_entry.id   AF-A0A4P1RW68-F1
#
_cell.length_a   1.000
_cell.length_b   1.000
_cell.length_c   1.000
_cell.angle_alpha   90.00
_cell.angle_beta   90.00
_cell.angle_gamma   90.00
#
_symmetry.space_group_name_H-M   'P 1'
#
loop_
_entity.id
_entity.type
_entity.pdbx_description
1 polymer ?
#
loop_
_entity_poly.entity_id
_entity_poly.type
_entity_poly.pdbx_seq_one_letter_code
_entity_poly.pdbx_strand_id
1 'polypeptide(L)'
;MDELSEKESRKMGSQEISNEFKTLTNSQDLNTLNHLQHTILGRLQDSNAVLTHFNDFSEHCFAEISGDINRNTRVLKSVKSDLDYIFQKLRSMKSKISATYPDAFPEHSVNEVTDRRPDLEMPK
;
A
#
# COMPACT_ATOMS: atom_id res chain seq x y z
N MET A 1 30.78 -73.90 -26.77
CA MET A 1 29.94 -73.13 -27.71
C MET A 1 28.91 -72.29 -26.95
N ASP A 2 28.41 -72.77 -25.80
CA ASP A 2 27.41 -72.06 -24.97
C ASP A 2 27.88 -70.75 -24.30
N GLU A 3 29.12 -70.68 -23.81
CA GLU A 3 29.56 -69.53 -22.99
C GLU A 3 29.71 -68.22 -23.81
N LEU A 4 30.01 -68.33 -25.11
CA LEU A 4 30.07 -67.20 -26.04
C LEU A 4 28.66 -66.72 -26.40
N SER A 5 27.73 -67.65 -26.65
CA SER A 5 26.31 -67.37 -26.91
C SER A 5 25.67 -66.62 -25.74
N GLU A 6 25.96 -67.05 -24.51
CA GLU A 6 25.43 -66.44 -23.30
C GLU A 6 25.96 -65.02 -23.07
N LYS A 7 27.25 -64.77 -23.35
CA LYS A 7 27.85 -63.42 -23.32
C LYS A 7 27.22 -62.49 -24.35
N GLU A 8 26.96 -63.00 -25.55
CA GLU A 8 26.38 -62.24 -26.64
C GLU A 8 24.91 -61.86 -26.34
N SER A 9 24.11 -62.80 -25.79
CA SER A 9 22.77 -62.51 -25.28
C SER A 9 22.76 -61.47 -24.15
N ARG A 10 23.69 -61.53 -23.19
CA ARG A 10 23.78 -60.52 -22.11
C ARG A 10 24.14 -59.14 -22.65
N LYS A 11 25.03 -59.07 -23.64
CA LYS A 11 25.42 -57.82 -24.29
C LYS A 11 24.23 -57.23 -25.05
N MET A 12 23.52 -58.06 -25.81
CA MET A 12 22.34 -57.64 -26.56
C MET A 12 21.22 -57.15 -25.63
N GLY A 13 20.96 -57.87 -24.54
CA GLY A 13 19.99 -57.44 -23.52
C GLY A 13 20.37 -56.12 -22.83
N SER A 14 21.66 -55.92 -22.51
CA SER A 14 22.13 -54.64 -21.94
C SER A 14 21.99 -53.49 -22.94
N GLN A 15 22.17 -53.77 -24.23
CA GLN A 15 22.07 -52.77 -25.29
C GLN A 15 20.63 -52.37 -25.57
N GLU A 16 19.70 -53.34 -25.53
CA GLU A 16 18.26 -53.10 -25.61
C GLU A 16 17.77 -52.25 -24.43
N ILE A 17 18.16 -52.60 -23.20
CA ILE A 17 17.83 -51.82 -21.99
C ILE A 17 18.39 -50.40 -22.08
N SER A 18 19.63 -50.24 -22.56
CA SER A 18 20.23 -48.90 -22.73
C SER A 18 19.54 -48.07 -23.79
N ASN A 19 19.03 -48.69 -24.86
CA ASN A 19 18.26 -47.99 -25.89
C ASN A 19 16.92 -47.54 -25.33
N GLU A 20 16.26 -48.39 -24.56
CA GLU A 20 14.96 -48.03 -23.97
C GLU A 20 15.10 -47.02 -22.82
N PHE A 21 16.22 -47.03 -22.10
CA PHE A 21 16.50 -45.96 -21.14
C PHE A 21 16.70 -44.58 -21.81
N LYS A 22 17.19 -44.55 -23.06
CA LYS A 22 17.32 -43.30 -23.83
C LYS A 22 15.97 -42.79 -24.35
N THR A 23 15.00 -43.67 -24.61
CA THR A 23 13.65 -43.26 -25.04
C THR A 23 12.84 -42.69 -23.88
N LEU A 24 13.15 -43.07 -22.62
CA LEU A 24 12.54 -42.50 -21.42
C LEU A 24 12.84 -41.01 -21.19
N THR A 25 13.89 -40.47 -21.82
CA THR A 25 14.28 -39.06 -21.66
C THR A 25 14.35 -38.37 -23.01
N ASN A 26 13.27 -37.68 -23.39
CA ASN A 26 13.24 -36.92 -24.62
C ASN A 26 14.13 -35.66 -24.50
N SER A 27 15.27 -35.66 -25.19
CA SER A 27 16.20 -34.52 -25.20
C SER A 27 15.58 -33.25 -25.78
N GLN A 28 14.62 -33.35 -26.69
CA GLN A 28 13.91 -32.19 -27.25
C GLN A 28 13.02 -31.54 -26.19
N ASP A 29 12.34 -32.34 -25.38
CA ASP A 29 11.50 -31.83 -24.29
C ASP A 29 12.35 -31.17 -23.20
N LEU A 30 13.53 -31.73 -22.88
CA LEU A 30 14.48 -31.11 -21.95
C LEU A 30 15.02 -29.76 -22.44
N ASN A 31 15.35 -29.65 -23.73
CA ASN A 31 15.78 -28.39 -24.32
C ASN A 31 14.63 -27.36 -24.33
N THR A 32 13.41 -27.80 -24.65
CA THR A 32 12.22 -26.95 -24.62
C THR A 32 11.95 -26.45 -23.20
N LEU A 33 12.03 -27.33 -22.20
CA LEU A 33 11.89 -26.99 -20.78
C LEU A 33 12.95 -25.98 -20.35
N ASN A 34 14.21 -26.18 -20.74
CA ASN A 34 15.29 -25.26 -20.42
C ASN A 34 15.06 -23.87 -21.05
N HIS A 35 14.61 -23.81 -22.30
CA HIS A 35 14.28 -22.56 -22.97
C HIS A 35 13.11 -21.83 -22.30
N LEU A 36 12.06 -22.56 -21.92
CA LEU A 36 10.93 -22.04 -21.15
C LEU A 36 11.39 -21.47 -19.80
N GLN A 37 12.26 -22.17 -19.08
CA GLN A 37 12.81 -21.70 -17.81
C GLN A 37 13.60 -20.39 -17.98
N HIS A 38 14.43 -20.27 -19.01
CA HIS A 38 15.14 -19.01 -19.30
C HIS A 38 14.18 -17.87 -19.65
N THR A 39 13.12 -18.16 -20.43
CA THR A 39 12.10 -17.18 -20.77
C THR A 39 11.34 -16.70 -19.53
N ILE A 40 10.97 -17.62 -18.63
CA ILE A 40 10.32 -17.30 -17.36
C ILE A 40 11.25 -16.47 -16.48
N LEU A 41 12.53 -16.87 -16.38
CA LEU A 41 13.52 -16.14 -15.60
C LEU A 41 13.69 -14.71 -16.09
N GLY A 42 13.84 -14.51 -17.40
CA GLY A 42 13.96 -13.17 -18.00
C GLY A 42 12.74 -12.29 -17.68
N ARG A 43 11.53 -12.84 -17.84
CA ARG A 43 10.30 -12.11 -17.50
C ARG A 43 10.21 -11.74 -16.02
N LEU A 44 10.64 -12.63 -15.13
CA LEU A 44 10.66 -12.36 -13.69
C LEU A 44 11.69 -11.27 -13.35
N GLN A 45 12.85 -11.29 -14.00
CA GLN A 45 13.88 -10.26 -13.84
C GLN A 45 13.38 -8.89 -14.33
N ASP A 46 12.76 -8.84 -15.52
CA ASP A 46 12.17 -7.62 -16.08
C ASP A 46 11.08 -7.06 -15.15
N SER A 47 10.18 -7.92 -14.66
CA SER A 47 9.14 -7.52 -13.73
C SER A 47 9.71 -6.99 -12.42
N ASN A 48 10.77 -7.60 -11.90
CA ASN A 48 11.39 -7.16 -10.65
C ASN A 48 12.10 -5.80 -10.81
N ALA A 49 12.71 -5.55 -11.97
CA ALA A 49 13.28 -4.25 -12.28
C ALA A 49 12.21 -3.15 -12.33
N VAL A 50 11.06 -3.43 -12.96
CA VAL A 50 9.93 -2.49 -13.00
C VAL A 50 9.39 -2.22 -11.59
N LEU A 51 9.21 -3.26 -10.77
CA LEU A 51 8.73 -3.11 -9.38
C LEU A 51 9.71 -2.33 -8.52
N THR A 52 11.01 -2.53 -8.69
CA THR A 52 12.05 -1.76 -7.97
C THR A 52 11.94 -0.29 -8.31
N HIS A 53 11.89 0.05 -9.60
CA HIS A 53 11.73 1.45 -10.03
C HIS A 53 10.41 2.06 -9.56
N PHE A 54 9.32 1.29 -9.55
CA PHE A 54 8.04 1.74 -9.02
C PHE A 54 8.13 2.02 -7.52
N ASN A 55 8.76 1.15 -6.74
CA ASN A 55 8.94 1.33 -5.31
C ASN A 55 9.74 2.62 -5.02
N ASP A 56 10.88 2.80 -5.69
CA ASP A 56 11.73 3.99 -5.53
C ASP A 56 10.96 5.28 -5.88
N PHE A 57 10.23 5.27 -7.01
CA PHE A 57 9.42 6.40 -7.43
C PHE A 57 8.29 6.70 -6.44
N SER A 58 7.60 5.66 -5.96
CA SER A 58 6.49 5.80 -5.02
C SER A 58 6.95 6.35 -3.66
N GLU A 59 8.13 5.93 -3.20
CA GLU A 59 8.76 6.43 -1.99
C GLU A 59 9.12 7.91 -2.14
N HIS A 60 9.76 8.29 -3.25
CA HIS A 60 10.10 9.69 -3.52
C HIS A 60 8.85 10.59 -3.56
N CYS A 61 7.82 10.17 -4.30
CA CYS A 61 6.55 10.92 -4.40
C CYS A 61 5.88 11.09 -3.03
N PHE A 62 5.89 10.03 -2.21
CA PHE A 62 5.37 10.11 -0.85
C PHE A 62 6.19 11.05 0.04
N ALA A 63 7.52 10.96 -0.01
CA ALA A 63 8.39 11.82 0.77
C ALA A 63 8.19 13.32 0.44
N GLU A 64 8.00 13.64 -0.84
CA GLU A 64 7.74 15.01 -1.31
C GLU A 64 6.40 15.55 -0.78
N ILE A 65 5.33 14.78 -0.89
CA ILE A 65 3.96 15.25 -0.56
C ILE A 65 3.67 15.18 0.95
N SER A 66 4.22 14.19 1.66
CA SER A 66 3.90 13.95 3.07
C SER A 66 4.30 15.12 3.99
N GLY A 67 5.41 15.80 3.68
CA GLY A 67 5.85 16.99 4.40
C GLY A 67 4.84 18.13 4.35
N ASP A 68 4.32 18.41 3.15
CA ASP A 68 3.33 19.48 2.92
C ASP A 68 1.99 19.16 3.56
N ILE A 69 1.51 17.92 3.46
CA ILE A 69 0.28 17.48 4.15
C ILE A 69 0.43 17.65 5.67
N ASN A 70 1.57 17.25 6.23
CA ASN A 70 1.83 17.39 7.66
C ASN A 70 1.86 18.86 8.09
N ARG A 71 2.53 19.72 7.31
CA ARG A 71 2.56 21.17 7.54
C ARG A 71 1.15 21.77 7.47
N ASN A 72 0.39 21.48 6.42
CA ASN A 72 -0.97 21.98 6.24
C ASN A 72 -1.90 21.52 7.36
N THR A 73 -1.78 20.26 7.79
CA THR A 73 -2.51 19.72 8.94
C THR A 73 -2.20 20.48 10.23
N ARG A 74 -0.94 20.84 10.47
CA ARG A 74 -0.55 21.65 11.65
C ARG A 74 -1.15 23.06 11.59
N VAL A 75 -1.13 23.70 10.42
CA VAL A 75 -1.75 25.02 10.23
C VAL A 75 -3.26 24.96 10.48
N LEU A 76 -3.96 23.98 9.91
CA LEU A 76 -5.40 23.79 10.13
C LEU A 76 -5.74 23.59 11.62
N LYS A 77 -4.92 22.83 12.36
CA LYS A 77 -5.09 22.67 13.81
C LYS A 77 -4.91 23.98 14.57
N SER A 78 -3.92 24.80 14.18
CA SER A 78 -3.72 26.14 14.76
C SER A 78 -4.93 27.03 14.52
N VAL A 79 -5.38 27.15 13.26
CA VAL A 79 -6.53 27.97 12.89
C VAL A 79 -7.79 27.52 13.62
N LYS A 80 -8.00 26.21 13.77
CA LYS A 80 -9.11 25.68 14.58
C LYS A 80 -9.02 26.18 16.02
N SER A 81 -7.85 26.06 16.66
CA SER A 81 -7.64 26.52 18.03
C SER A 81 -7.88 28.03 18.18
N ASP A 82 -7.42 28.83 17.22
CA ASP A 82 -7.60 30.27 17.23
C ASP A 82 -9.09 30.63 17.10
N LEU A 83 -9.82 29.96 16.21
CA LEU A 83 -11.26 30.15 16.06
C LEU A 83 -11.99 29.75 17.35
N ASP A 84 -11.67 28.59 17.93
CA ASP A 84 -12.28 28.13 19.18
C ASP A 84 -12.09 29.18 20.30
N TYR A 85 -10.88 29.74 20.42
CA TYR A 85 -10.60 30.81 21.38
C TYR A 85 -11.38 32.10 21.09
N ILE A 86 -11.45 32.54 19.83
CA ILE A 86 -12.22 33.73 19.42
C ILE A 86 -13.70 33.56 19.79
N PHE A 87 -14.29 32.41 19.47
CA PHE A 87 -15.69 32.13 19.76
C PHE A 87 -15.95 32.06 21.27
N GLN A 88 -15.06 31.43 22.04
CA GLN A 88 -15.17 31.40 23.50
C GLN A 88 -15.11 32.82 24.10
N LYS A 89 -14.24 33.67 23.57
CA LYS A 89 -14.14 35.07 23.98
C LYS A 89 -15.41 35.85 23.65
N LEU A 90 -15.97 35.66 22.46
CA LEU A 90 -17.22 36.29 22.03
C LEU A 90 -18.40 35.88 22.91
N ARG A 91 -18.56 34.57 23.22
CA ARG A 91 -19.58 34.08 24.14
C ARG A 91 -19.43 34.72 25.53
N SER A 92 -18.21 34.77 26.04
CA SER A 92 -17.89 35.37 27.34
C SER A 92 -18.23 36.86 27.38
N MET A 93 -17.91 37.61 26.31
CA MET A 93 -18.24 39.02 26.19
C MET A 93 -19.75 39.25 26.12
N LYS A 94 -20.45 38.47 25.28
CA LYS A 94 -21.91 38.52 25.16
C LYS A 94 -22.58 38.29 26.52
N SER A 95 -22.18 37.24 27.24
CA SER A 95 -22.71 36.92 28.58
C SER A 95 -22.51 38.08 29.57
N LYS A 96 -21.32 38.69 29.61
CA LYS A 96 -21.03 39.84 30.49
C LYS A 96 -21.89 41.05 30.15
N ILE A 97 -22.05 41.36 28.86
CA ILE A 97 -22.86 42.50 28.42
C ILE A 97 -24.33 42.27 28.78
N SER A 98 -24.89 41.08 28.50
CA SER A 98 -26.27 40.74 28.87
C SER A 98 -26.51 40.80 30.38
N ALA A 99 -25.51 40.42 31.20
CA ALA A 99 -25.61 40.54 32.66
C ALA A 99 -25.52 41.99 33.17
N THR A 100 -24.73 42.85 32.50
CA THR A 100 -24.51 44.24 32.93
C THR A 100 -25.63 45.17 32.44
N TYR A 101 -26.16 44.90 31.24
CA TYR A 101 -27.18 45.71 30.58
C TYR A 101 -28.27 44.80 30.00
N PRO A 102 -29.20 44.29 30.83
CA PRO A 102 -30.25 43.37 30.38
C PRO A 102 -31.20 44.01 29.35
N ASP A 103 -31.35 45.34 29.39
CA ASP A 103 -32.26 46.08 28.51
C ASP A 103 -31.63 46.42 27.14
N ALA A 104 -30.33 46.16 26.97
CA ALA A 104 -29.59 46.54 25.76
C ALA A 104 -29.85 45.61 24.56
N PHE A 105 -30.45 44.43 24.78
CA PHE A 105 -30.73 43.45 23.73
C PHE A 105 -32.17 42.92 23.87
N PRO A 106 -33.16 43.52 23.19
CA PRO A 106 -34.52 43.00 23.17
C PRO A 106 -34.56 41.59 22.57
N GLU A 107 -35.36 40.69 23.17
CA GLU A 107 -35.50 39.25 22.83
C GLU A 107 -35.66 38.96 21.32
N HIS A 108 -36.26 39.88 20.57
CA HIS A 108 -36.51 39.75 19.13
C HIS A 108 -35.23 39.72 18.28
N SER A 109 -34.09 40.19 18.80
CA SER A 109 -32.81 40.27 18.09
C SER A 109 -31.86 39.09 18.37
N VAL A 110 -32.20 38.21 19.33
CA VAL A 110 -31.28 37.19 19.88
C VAL A 110 -31.31 35.89 19.08
N ASN A 111 -32.37 35.66 18.29
CA ASN A 111 -32.69 34.34 17.70
C ASN A 111 -32.04 34.04 16.34
N GLU A 112 -31.46 35.01 15.63
CA GLU A 112 -30.93 34.77 14.27
C GLU A 112 -29.48 34.27 14.21
N VAL A 113 -28.67 34.47 15.26
CA VAL A 113 -27.23 34.14 15.24
C VAL A 113 -26.83 33.33 16.48
N THR A 114 -27.50 32.21 16.70
CA THR A 114 -27.10 31.25 17.73
C THR A 114 -26.08 30.28 17.13
N ASP A 115 -24.84 30.30 17.62
CA ASP A 115 -23.78 29.34 17.25
C ASP A 115 -24.24 27.92 17.61
N ARG A 116 -24.59 27.11 16.60
CA ARG A 116 -25.15 25.75 16.77
C ARG A 116 -24.08 24.67 16.90
N ARG A 117 -22.79 25.04 16.98
CA ARG A 117 -21.73 24.06 17.09
C ARG A 117 -21.71 23.43 18.48
N PRO A 118 -21.54 22.10 18.59
CA PRO A 118 -21.43 21.42 19.88
C PRO A 118 -20.22 21.95 20.65
N ASP A 119 -20.41 22.21 21.95
CA ASP A 119 -19.34 22.69 22.83
C ASP A 119 -18.41 21.51 23.14
N LEU A 120 -17.26 21.48 22.44
CA LEU A 120 -16.29 20.38 22.52
C LEU A 120 -15.36 20.47 23.75
N GLU A 121 -15.52 21.50 24.58
CA GLU A 121 -14.74 21.75 25.81
C GLU A 121 -15.24 20.96 27.03
N MET A 122 -16.36 20.25 26.93
CA MET A 122 -16.80 19.35 28.01
C MET A 122 -16.03 18.01 27.91
N PRO A 123 -15.21 17.64 28.91
CA PRO A 123 -14.69 16.29 28.98
C PRO A 123 -15.88 15.32 29.08
N LYS A 124 -15.87 14.26 28.27
CA LYS A 124 -16.75 13.10 28.45
C LYS A 124 -16.36 12.32 29.70
#